data_AF-A0A800EQN0-F1
#
_entry.id   AF-A0A800EQN0-F1
#
_cell.length_a   1.000
_cell.length_b   1.000
_cell.length_c   1.000
_cell.angle_alpha   90.00
_cell.angle_beta   90.00
_cell.angle_gamma   90.00
#
_symmetry.space_group_name_H-M   'P 1'
#
loop_
_entity.id
_entity.type
_entity.pdbx_description
1 polymer ?
#
loop_
_entity_poly.entity_id
_entity_poly.type
_entity_poly.pdbx_seq_one_letter_code
_entity_poly.pdbx_strand_id
1 'polypeptide(L)'
;MIDVRRANLATSDAECILRSVGSNLEPLTAISREVGAAGLSLLCVMLAASAVSAQDDQESEPFYMFNALWFREDGGAQKYSEYLQAAGPFVSKHGGQVNDTYAPEQALIGEFDADLVFFVEWPNQEAFTSLFQDPGYQAIAHLREEAIVNSLLIRFRKLP
;
A
#
# COMPACT_ATOMS: atom_id res chain seq x y z
N MET A 1 4.65 1.98 32.33
CA MET A 1 3.44 1.61 31.59
C MET A 1 3.93 1.10 30.24
N ILE A 2 3.96 -0.21 30.05
CA ILE A 2 4.60 -0.83 28.88
C ILE A 2 3.68 -0.57 27.68
N ASP A 3 4.21 0.09 26.65
CA ASP A 3 3.55 0.38 25.38
C ASP A 3 3.31 -0.92 24.60
N VAL A 4 2.12 -1.48 24.76
CA VAL A 4 1.68 -2.70 24.08
C VAL A 4 1.30 -2.43 22.61
N ARG A 5 1.22 -1.17 22.15
CA ARG A 5 0.71 -0.85 20.80
C ARG A 5 1.74 -0.99 19.69
N ARG A 6 3.03 -0.75 19.97
CA ARG A 6 4.10 -0.84 18.94
C ARG A 6 4.47 -2.27 18.53
N ALA A 7 4.25 -3.28 19.38
CA ALA A 7 4.77 -4.63 19.15
C ALA A 7 3.91 -5.51 18.21
N ASN A 8 2.67 -5.14 17.91
CA ASN A 8 1.72 -5.95 17.13
C ASN A 8 1.37 -5.39 15.73
N LEU A 9 2.00 -4.29 15.31
CA LEU A 9 1.58 -3.57 14.10
C LEU A 9 2.17 -4.14 12.81
N ALA A 10 3.41 -4.64 12.82
CA ALA A 10 3.99 -5.32 11.65
C ALA A 10 3.24 -6.63 11.30
N THR A 11 2.67 -7.29 12.30
CA THR A 11 1.79 -8.46 12.13
C THR A 11 0.36 -8.08 11.70
N SER A 12 -0.08 -6.85 11.99
CA SER A 12 -1.42 -6.35 11.62
C SER A 12 -1.58 -6.20 10.12
N ASP A 13 -0.56 -5.72 9.40
CA ASP A 13 -0.63 -5.55 7.95
C ASP A 13 -0.74 -6.88 7.22
N ALA A 14 0.11 -7.85 7.62
CA ALA A 14 0.02 -9.21 7.13
C ALA A 14 -1.32 -9.87 7.50
N GLU A 15 -1.80 -9.73 8.74
CA GLU A 15 -3.10 -10.29 9.15
C GLU A 15 -4.31 -9.64 8.47
N CYS A 16 -4.28 -8.32 8.22
CA CYS A 16 -5.33 -7.59 7.52
C CYS A 16 -5.45 -8.09 6.08
N ILE A 17 -4.31 -8.29 5.42
CA ILE A 17 -4.24 -8.87 4.07
C ILE A 17 -4.66 -10.33 4.11
N LEU A 18 -4.17 -11.14 5.06
CA LEU A 18 -4.55 -12.55 5.20
C LEU A 18 -6.06 -12.76 5.45
N ARG A 19 -6.73 -11.79 6.09
CA ARG A 19 -8.19 -11.81 6.29
C ARG A 19 -8.97 -11.46 5.02
N SER A 20 -8.41 -10.67 4.11
CA SER A 20 -9.07 -10.32 2.84
C SER A 20 -8.93 -11.40 1.77
N VAL A 21 -7.87 -12.23 1.80
CA VAL A 21 -7.59 -13.23 0.74
C VAL A 21 -8.37 -14.54 0.85
N GLY A 22 -9.09 -14.82 1.94
CA GLY A 22 -9.94 -16.01 2.03
C GLY A 22 -9.19 -17.36 1.87
N SER A 23 -8.64 -17.89 2.97
CA SER A 23 -8.30 -19.30 3.21
C SER A 23 -7.50 -20.08 2.14
N ASN A 24 -6.17 -20.11 2.27
CA ASN A 24 -5.35 -21.34 2.28
C ASN A 24 -3.90 -21.02 2.71
N LEU A 25 -3.52 -21.56 3.88
CA LEU A 25 -2.50 -21.00 4.78
C LEU A 25 -1.05 -21.49 4.57
N GLU A 26 -0.79 -22.42 3.67
CA GLU A 26 0.54 -23.06 3.60
C GLU A 26 1.60 -22.37 2.72
N PRO A 27 1.30 -21.71 1.57
CA PRO A 27 2.36 -21.19 0.71
C PRO A 27 2.95 -19.84 1.15
N LEU A 28 2.26 -19.06 1.99
CA LEU A 28 2.67 -17.68 2.33
C LEU A 28 3.63 -17.61 3.54
N THR A 29 3.56 -18.55 4.47
CA THR A 29 4.49 -18.70 5.60
C THR A 29 5.90 -19.13 5.17
N ALA A 30 6.02 -19.77 4.00
CA ALA A 30 7.31 -20.11 3.42
C ALA A 30 7.98 -18.88 2.77
N ILE A 31 7.20 -18.05 2.07
CA ILE A 31 7.72 -16.86 1.38
C ILE A 31 8.21 -15.82 2.39
N SER A 32 7.49 -15.61 3.51
CA SER A 32 7.88 -14.65 4.56
C SER A 32 9.23 -14.95 5.24
N ARG A 33 9.76 -16.18 5.10
CA ARG A 33 11.08 -16.57 5.62
C ARG A 33 12.24 -16.26 4.67
N GLU A 34 11.98 -16.05 3.39
CA GLU A 34 13.02 -15.82 2.35
C GLU A 34 13.16 -14.35 1.96
N VAL A 35 12.06 -13.58 2.00
CA VAL A 35 12.10 -12.13 1.82
C VAL A 35 12.40 -11.45 3.15
N GLY A 36 13.48 -10.66 3.21
CA GLY A 36 13.76 -9.80 4.35
C GLY A 36 12.61 -8.81 4.63
N ALA A 37 12.70 -8.02 5.71
CA ALA A 37 11.64 -7.07 6.08
C ALA A 37 11.23 -6.13 4.94
N ALA A 38 12.16 -5.83 4.03
CA ALA A 38 11.94 -5.00 2.83
C ALA A 38 11.24 -5.70 1.64
N GLY A 39 10.99 -7.00 1.76
CA GLY A 39 10.16 -7.73 0.80
C GLY A 39 8.75 -7.94 1.32
N LEU A 40 8.51 -7.85 2.63
CA LEU A 40 7.22 -8.16 3.22
C LEU A 40 6.14 -7.11 2.91
N SER A 41 6.46 -5.81 2.86
CA SER A 41 5.43 -4.78 2.61
C SER A 41 5.05 -4.72 1.14
N LEU A 42 6.03 -4.76 0.23
CA LEU A 42 5.75 -4.84 -1.20
C LEU A 42 5.00 -6.12 -1.57
N LEU A 43 5.43 -7.26 -1.03
CA LEU A 43 4.73 -8.54 -1.20
C LEU A 43 3.31 -8.47 -0.63
N CYS A 44 3.11 -7.82 0.51
CA CYS A 44 1.79 -7.58 1.08
C CYS A 44 0.89 -6.80 0.11
N VAL A 45 1.39 -5.71 -0.48
CA VAL A 45 0.64 -4.95 -1.49
C VAL A 45 0.37 -5.79 -2.74
N MET A 46 1.34 -6.58 -3.20
CA MET A 46 1.14 -7.49 -4.35
C MET A 46 0.09 -8.57 -4.04
N LEU A 47 0.13 -9.18 -2.85
CA LEU A 47 -0.82 -10.19 -2.42
C LEU A 47 -2.24 -9.61 -2.31
N ALA A 48 -2.39 -8.40 -1.75
CA ALA A 48 -3.66 -7.69 -1.73
C ALA A 48 -4.16 -7.38 -3.15
N ALA A 49 -3.27 -6.97 -4.06
CA ALA A 49 -3.61 -6.73 -5.47
C ALA A 49 -4.12 -8.00 -6.17
N SER A 50 -3.43 -9.13 -5.97
CA SER A 50 -3.82 -10.43 -6.55
C SER A 50 -5.10 -11.01 -5.94
N ALA A 51 -5.37 -10.73 -4.66
CA ALA A 51 -6.62 -11.11 -4.00
C ALA A 51 -7.82 -10.37 -4.63
N VAL A 52 -7.66 -9.07 -4.88
CA VAL A 52 -8.69 -8.22 -5.51
C VAL A 52 -8.98 -8.66 -6.95
N SER A 53 -7.98 -9.05 -7.74
CA SER A 53 -8.20 -9.53 -9.11
C SER A 53 -8.98 -10.84 -9.19
N ALA A 54 -8.94 -11.67 -8.15
CA ALA A 54 -9.63 -12.95 -8.13
C ALA A 54 -11.16 -12.83 -7.88
N GLN A 55 -11.65 -11.64 -7.54
CA GLN A 55 -13.03 -11.44 -7.09
C GLN A 55 -13.91 -10.61 -8.06
N ASP A 56 -13.37 -10.07 -9.15
CA ASP A 56 -14.08 -9.06 -9.96
C ASP A 56 -14.04 -9.39 -11.47
N ASP A 57 -15.21 -9.64 -12.08
CA ASP A 57 -15.40 -9.77 -13.55
C ASP A 57 -15.22 -8.41 -14.29
N GLN A 58 -14.78 -7.37 -13.57
CA GLN A 58 -14.64 -5.98 -13.99
C GLN A 58 -13.15 -5.57 -14.12
N GLU A 59 -12.31 -6.43 -14.70
CA GLU A 59 -10.87 -6.13 -14.86
C GLU A 59 -10.60 -4.84 -15.65
N SER A 60 -11.54 -4.42 -16.51
CA SER A 60 -11.35 -3.31 -17.46
C SER A 60 -11.82 -1.94 -16.99
N GLU A 61 -12.49 -1.82 -15.82
CA GLU A 61 -13.00 -0.52 -15.35
C GLU A 61 -11.97 0.26 -14.54
N PRO A 62 -11.90 1.60 -14.69
CA PRO A 62 -11.08 2.44 -13.83
C PRO A 62 -11.50 2.36 -12.37
N PHE A 63 -10.51 2.37 -11.49
CA PHE A 63 -10.74 2.41 -10.04
C PHE A 63 -9.79 3.39 -9.37
N TYR A 64 -10.13 3.72 -8.13
CA TYR A 64 -9.42 4.71 -7.34
C TYR A 64 -8.82 4.04 -6.12
N MET A 65 -7.53 4.21 -5.90
CA MET A 65 -6.82 3.65 -4.77
C MET A 65 -6.59 4.73 -3.73
N PHE A 66 -7.32 4.67 -2.62
CA PHE A 66 -7.08 5.52 -1.46
C PHE A 66 -5.85 5.01 -0.71
N ASN A 67 -4.96 5.93 -0.40
CA ASN A 67 -3.78 5.70 0.43
C ASN A 67 -3.91 6.55 1.69
N ALA A 68 -3.72 5.93 2.85
CA ALA A 68 -3.47 6.63 4.11
C ALA A 68 -2.20 6.07 4.74
N LEU A 69 -1.32 6.94 5.23
CA LEU A 69 0.02 6.55 5.64
C LEU A 69 0.37 7.18 6.98
N TRP A 70 1.02 6.38 7.83
CA TRP A 70 1.64 6.84 9.06
C TRP A 70 3.14 6.72 8.89
N PHE A 71 3.86 7.82 9.06
CA PHE A 71 5.29 7.89 8.89
C PHE A 71 6.04 7.37 10.11
N ARG A 72 7.26 6.90 9.87
CA ARG A 72 8.23 6.75 10.95
C ARG A 72 8.58 8.14 11.51
N GLU A 73 8.81 8.17 12.82
CA GLU A 73 9.45 9.29 13.49
C GLU A 73 10.83 9.57 12.87
N ASP A 74 11.36 10.78 13.07
CA ASP A 74 12.74 11.16 12.68
C ASP A 74 13.09 10.97 11.20
N GLY A 75 12.23 11.45 10.30
CA GLY A 75 12.55 11.58 8.86
C GLY A 75 11.71 10.74 7.91
N GLY A 76 10.72 9.98 8.42
CA GLY A 76 9.80 9.19 7.58
C GLY A 76 9.12 10.02 6.48
N ALA A 77 8.66 11.23 6.79
CA ALA A 77 8.05 12.12 5.80
C ALA A 77 9.01 12.52 4.67
N GLN A 78 10.27 12.83 4.99
CA GLN A 78 11.28 13.15 3.99
C GLN A 78 11.62 11.94 3.12
N LYS A 79 11.82 10.78 3.74
CA LYS A 79 12.04 9.51 3.04
C LYS A 79 10.87 9.14 2.13
N TYR A 80 9.63 9.40 2.57
CA TYR A 80 8.44 9.18 1.75
C TYR A 80 8.40 10.14 0.55
N SER A 81 8.84 11.39 0.72
CA SER A 81 8.97 12.33 -0.40
C SER A 81 9.99 11.85 -1.43
N GLU A 82 11.14 11.30 -0.99
CA GLU A 82 12.11 10.66 -1.88
C GLU A 82 11.47 9.48 -2.64
N TYR A 83 10.70 8.65 -1.95
CA TYR A 83 9.92 7.58 -2.58
C TYR A 83 8.95 8.11 -3.63
N LEU A 84 8.14 9.13 -3.32
CA LEU A 84 7.17 9.70 -4.27
C LEU A 84 7.85 10.24 -5.53
N GLN A 85 8.99 10.93 -5.37
CA GLN A 85 9.77 11.43 -6.50
C GLN A 85 10.32 10.29 -7.37
N ALA A 86 10.81 9.21 -6.75
CA ALA A 86 11.33 8.05 -7.45
C ALA A 86 10.24 7.17 -8.10
N ALA A 87 9.09 7.01 -7.43
CA ALA A 87 7.99 6.16 -7.84
C ALA A 87 7.09 6.81 -8.90
N GLY A 88 6.93 8.15 -8.86
CA GLY A 88 6.04 8.89 -9.76
C GLY A 88 6.18 8.54 -11.24
N PRO A 89 7.41 8.52 -11.81
CA PRO A 89 7.62 8.11 -13.20
C PRO A 89 7.12 6.69 -13.53
N PHE A 90 7.25 5.73 -12.61
CA PHE A 90 6.75 4.37 -12.79
C PHE A 90 5.23 4.31 -12.69
N VAL A 91 4.63 5.02 -11.73
CA VAL A 91 3.17 5.13 -11.61
C VAL A 91 2.57 5.66 -12.90
N SER A 92 3.10 6.78 -13.43
CA SER A 92 2.65 7.34 -14.70
C SER A 92 2.91 6.42 -15.90
N LYS A 93 4.07 5.73 -15.94
CA LYS A 93 4.40 4.75 -16.99
C LYS A 93 3.36 3.64 -17.10
N HIS A 94 2.84 3.18 -15.96
CA HIS A 94 1.83 2.13 -15.89
C HIS A 94 0.39 2.66 -15.89
N GLY A 95 0.18 3.95 -16.17
CA GLY A 95 -1.15 4.56 -16.33
C GLY A 95 -1.79 5.05 -15.03
N GLY A 96 -1.11 4.93 -13.90
CA GLY A 96 -1.55 5.50 -12.63
C GLY A 96 -1.48 7.03 -12.66
N GLN A 97 -2.52 7.67 -12.15
CA GLN A 97 -2.60 9.13 -12.02
C GLN A 97 -2.79 9.49 -10.55
N VAL A 98 -1.81 10.17 -9.98
CA VAL A 98 -1.90 10.66 -8.60
C VAL A 98 -2.74 11.95 -8.63
N ASN A 99 -3.79 11.97 -7.84
CA ASN A 99 -4.62 13.16 -7.66
C ASN A 99 -3.97 14.10 -6.63
N ASP A 100 -4.76 14.95 -5.99
CA ASP A 100 -4.29 15.78 -4.89
C ASP A 100 -3.89 14.95 -3.67
N THR A 101 -2.99 15.54 -2.89
CA THR A 101 -2.46 14.99 -1.65
C THR A 101 -2.88 15.88 -0.48
N TYR A 102 -3.22 15.28 0.66
CA TYR A 102 -3.78 15.96 1.81
C TYR A 102 -3.13 15.48 3.11
N ALA A 103 -3.04 16.37 4.09
CA ALA A 103 -2.72 16.05 5.48
C ALA A 103 -3.99 16.24 6.32
N PRO A 104 -4.51 15.21 7.00
CA PRO A 104 -5.63 15.36 7.93
C PRO A 104 -5.29 16.35 9.06
N GLU A 105 -6.11 17.38 9.25
CA GLU A 105 -5.91 18.34 10.34
C GLU A 105 -6.62 17.93 11.64
N GLN A 106 -7.83 17.37 11.52
CA GLN A 106 -8.64 16.95 12.67
C GLN A 106 -9.68 15.89 12.27
N ALA A 107 -9.79 14.82 13.06
CA ALA A 107 -10.93 13.91 13.02
C ALA A 107 -12.09 14.48 13.85
N LEU A 108 -13.16 14.93 13.19
CA LEU A 108 -14.34 15.46 13.88
C LEU A 108 -15.20 14.37 14.53
N ILE A 109 -15.22 13.17 13.93
CA ILE A 109 -15.91 11.97 14.43
C ILE A 109 -15.01 10.77 14.16
N GLY A 110 -14.86 9.89 15.16
CA GLY A 110 -13.98 8.73 15.08
C GLY A 110 -12.50 9.07 15.30
N GLU A 111 -11.63 8.12 15.00
CA GLU A 111 -10.19 8.25 15.12
C GLU A 111 -9.55 8.07 13.73
N PHE A 112 -8.84 9.09 13.27
CA PHE A 112 -8.07 9.04 12.04
C PHE A 112 -6.96 10.08 12.10
N ASP A 113 -5.71 9.61 12.12
CA ASP A 113 -4.52 10.41 12.40
C ASP A 113 -3.37 10.08 11.44
N ALA A 114 -3.70 9.66 10.21
CA ALA A 114 -2.70 9.46 9.17
C ALA A 114 -1.96 10.77 8.86
N ASP A 115 -0.66 10.69 8.57
CA ASP A 115 0.16 11.85 8.22
C ASP A 115 -0.07 12.32 6.78
N LEU A 116 -0.42 11.38 5.89
CA LEU A 116 -0.61 11.64 4.47
C LEU A 116 -1.76 10.81 3.90
N VAL A 117 -2.64 11.46 3.14
CA VAL A 117 -3.69 10.79 2.35
C VAL A 117 -3.71 11.27 0.91
N PHE A 118 -3.97 10.36 -0.02
CA PHE A 118 -4.12 10.68 -1.44
C PHE A 118 -4.85 9.57 -2.19
N PHE A 119 -5.27 9.88 -3.41
CA PHE A 119 -5.83 8.91 -4.34
C PHE A 119 -4.91 8.71 -5.54
N VAL A 120 -4.87 7.47 -6.03
CA VAL A 120 -4.32 7.14 -7.35
C VAL A 120 -5.42 6.53 -8.20
N GLU A 121 -5.73 7.15 -9.33
CA GLU A 121 -6.60 6.55 -10.35
C GLU A 121 -5.81 5.54 -11.18
N TRP A 122 -6.36 4.36 -11.37
CA TRP A 122 -5.82 3.31 -12.24
C TRP A 122 -6.83 2.98 -13.33
N PRO A 123 -6.38 2.80 -14.58
CA PRO A 123 -7.28 2.54 -15.70
C PRO A 123 -7.91 1.14 -15.66
N ASN A 124 -7.20 0.16 -15.07
CA ASN A 124 -7.63 -1.22 -14.94
C ASN A 124 -6.71 -1.97 -13.96
N GLN A 125 -7.07 -3.20 -13.60
CA GLN A 125 -6.32 -4.00 -12.62
C GLN A 125 -4.92 -4.38 -13.11
N GLU A 126 -4.76 -4.67 -14.39
CA GLU A 126 -3.48 -5.03 -15.02
C GLU A 126 -2.45 -3.91 -14.92
N ALA A 127 -2.85 -2.67 -15.13
CA ALA A 127 -2.02 -1.48 -14.99
C ALA A 127 -1.46 -1.37 -13.55
N PHE A 128 -2.31 -1.57 -12.55
CA PHE A 128 -1.90 -1.52 -11.14
C PHE A 128 -0.95 -2.67 -10.78
N THR A 129 -1.22 -3.91 -11.22
CA THR A 129 -0.35 -5.06 -10.92
C THR A 129 0.99 -4.98 -11.66
N SER A 130 1.00 -4.44 -12.89
CA SER A 130 2.21 -4.26 -13.70
C SER A 130 3.24 -3.33 -13.06
N LEU A 131 2.80 -2.32 -12.28
CA LEU A 131 3.69 -1.45 -11.51
C LEU A 131 4.64 -2.26 -10.62
N PHE A 132 4.09 -3.25 -9.90
CA PHE A 132 4.83 -4.05 -8.94
C PHE A 132 5.78 -5.07 -9.60
N GLN A 133 5.53 -5.38 -10.87
CA GLN A 133 6.39 -6.25 -11.68
C GLN A 133 7.54 -5.47 -12.34
N ASP A 134 7.51 -4.14 -12.33
CA ASP A 134 8.56 -3.31 -12.92
C ASP A 134 9.85 -3.39 -12.09
N PRO A 135 10.97 -3.86 -12.65
CA PRO A 135 12.23 -3.98 -11.91
C PRO A 135 12.75 -2.64 -11.39
N GLY A 136 12.48 -1.54 -12.10
CA GLY A 136 12.89 -0.21 -11.67
C GLY A 136 12.08 0.26 -10.46
N TYR A 137 10.80 -0.09 -10.40
CA TYR A 137 9.96 0.18 -9.23
C TYR A 137 10.37 -0.69 -8.03
N GLN A 138 10.62 -1.98 -8.25
CA GLN A 138 11.12 -2.88 -7.19
C GLN A 138 12.42 -2.39 -6.56
N ALA A 139 13.32 -1.82 -7.37
CA ALA A 139 14.58 -1.27 -6.89
C ALA A 139 14.41 -0.10 -5.91
N ILE A 140 13.29 0.65 -5.98
CA ILE A 140 13.02 1.81 -5.12
C ILE A 140 11.97 1.55 -4.03
N ALA A 141 11.35 0.36 -4.02
CA ALA A 141 10.26 0.02 -3.11
C ALA A 141 10.67 0.11 -1.62
N HIS A 142 11.93 -0.19 -1.30
CA HIS A 142 12.49 -0.09 0.05
C HIS A 142 12.33 1.32 0.66
N LEU A 143 12.37 2.38 -0.15
CA LEU A 143 12.18 3.76 0.32
C LEU A 143 10.82 3.95 1.00
N ARG A 144 9.76 3.30 0.47
CA ARG A 144 8.41 3.35 1.07
C ARG A 144 8.41 2.70 2.45
N GLU A 145 9.07 1.56 2.59
CA GLU A 145 9.07 0.74 3.80
C GLU A 145 9.91 1.34 4.92
N GLU A 146 11.01 1.97 4.53
CA GLU A 146 11.85 2.78 5.41
C GLU A 146 11.16 4.07 5.86
N ALA A 147 10.12 4.52 5.15
CA ALA A 147 9.42 5.77 5.46
C ALA A 147 8.21 5.60 6.39
N ILE A 148 7.51 4.46 6.34
CA ILE A 148 6.21 4.29 7.00
C ILE A 148 6.24 3.27 8.14
N VAL A 149 5.36 3.45 9.12
CA VAL A 149 5.06 2.48 10.18
C VAL A 149 3.74 1.75 9.95
N ASN A 150 2.81 2.35 9.20
CA ASN A 150 1.49 1.79 8.93
C ASN A 150 0.92 2.36 7.63
N SER A 151 -0.01 1.64 7.00
CA SER A 151 -0.78 2.16 5.86
C SER A 151 -2.15 1.52 5.70
N LEU A 152 -3.10 2.29 5.17
CA LEU A 152 -4.31 1.76 4.54
C LEU A 152 -4.19 1.93 3.03
N LEU A 153 -4.57 0.87 2.31
CA LEU A 153 -4.67 0.85 0.85
C LEU A 153 -6.03 0.28 0.49
N ILE A 154 -6.93 1.12 0.00
CA ILE A 154 -8.34 0.75 -0.21
C ILE A 154 -8.75 1.07 -1.64
N ARG A 155 -9.30 0.06 -2.33
CA ARG A 155 -9.87 0.22 -3.66
C ARG A 155 -11.28 0.79 -3.56
N PHE A 156 -11.54 1.81 -4.36
CA PHE A 156 -12.84 2.46 -4.54
C PHE A 156 -13.26 2.36 -6.01
N ARG A 157 -14.56 2.16 -6.23
CA ARG A 157 -15.21 2.47 -7.51
C ARG A 157 -15.78 3.88 -7.44
N LYS A 158 -15.81 4.59 -8.57
CA LYS A 158 -16.49 5.88 -8.65
C LYS A 158 -17.99 5.67 -8.74
N LEU A 159 -18.74 6.46 -8.00
CA LEU A 159 -20.20 6.53 -8.16
C LEU A 159 -20.54 7.59 -9.22
N PRO A 160 -21.62 7.39 -10.00
CA PRO A 160 -22.10 8.37 -10.97
C PRO A 160 -22.56 9.68 -10.33
#